data_AF-A0A958VZZ0-F1
#
_entry.id   AF-A0A958VZZ0-F1
#
_cell.length_a   1.000
_cell.length_b   1.000
_cell.length_c   1.000
_cell.angle_alpha   90.00
_cell.angle_beta   90.00
_cell.angle_gamma   90.00
#
_symmetry.space_group_name_H-M   'P 1'
#
loop_
_entity.id
_entity.type
_entity.pdbx_description
1 polymer ?
#
loop_
_entity_poly.entity_id
_entity_poly.type
_entity_poly.pdbx_seq_one_letter_code
_entity_poly.pdbx_strand_id
1 'polypeptide(L)'
;MKKISQEIDELLIAYLDGTLTGEKLEKVKNGLSTSEELRNRLEVLKLIQQSLEHNTLLHPSNNFTQSVMRNLDKVPASSMLTPKNGLILLAGILVAMGIGASLVDTGIFNELNGMLSLNPVKLPTGITTPALPNIPFSGKLIVNSIIALNMGLAFLLLDRTVLKPFFNRRSRMQF
;
A
#
# COMPACT_ATOMS: atom_id res chain seq x y z
N MET A 1 8.91 -14.43 36.25
CA MET A 1 8.00 -13.59 37.08
C MET A 1 6.61 -14.20 37.00
N LYS A 2 6.04 -14.67 38.12
CA LYS A 2 4.64 -15.09 38.16
C LYS A 2 3.77 -13.89 37.82
N LYS A 3 2.83 -14.06 36.90
CA LYS A 3 1.92 -12.99 36.49
C LYS A 3 0.98 -12.71 37.66
N ILE A 4 1.09 -11.52 38.27
CA ILE A 4 0.10 -11.04 39.24
C ILE A 4 -1.25 -11.01 38.50
N SER A 5 -2.31 -11.48 39.16
CA SER A 5 -3.66 -11.48 38.57
C SER A 5 -4.05 -10.06 38.20
N GLN A 6 -4.70 -9.89 37.05
CA GLN A 6 -5.13 -8.58 36.54
C GLN A 6 -6.00 -7.82 37.54
N GLU A 7 -6.84 -8.53 38.29
CA GLU A 7 -7.69 -7.96 39.35
C GLU A 7 -6.87 -7.33 40.50
N ILE A 8 -5.72 -7.91 40.84
CA ILE A 8 -4.84 -7.39 41.89
C ILE A 8 -4.08 -6.16 41.38
N ASP A 9 -3.71 -6.16 40.10
CA ASP A 9 -3.04 -5.01 39.46
C ASP A 9 -3.97 -3.79 39.40
N GLU A 10 -5.25 -3.99 39.06
CA GLU A 10 -6.29 -2.95 39.10
C GLU A 10 -6.50 -2.40 40.52
N LEU A 11 -6.48 -3.27 41.54
CA LEU A 11 -6.54 -2.84 42.94
C LEU A 11 -5.30 -2.04 43.36
N LEU A 12 -4.10 -2.40 42.89
CA LEU A 12 -2.88 -1.63 43.18
C LEU A 12 -2.89 -0.25 42.51
N ILE A 13 -3.43 -0.14 41.30
CA ILE A 13 -3.60 1.14 40.60
C ILE A 13 -4.62 2.01 41.35
N ALA A 14 -5.80 1.45 41.69
CA ALA A 14 -6.81 2.17 42.47
C ALA A 14 -6.30 2.61 43.85
N TYR A 15 -5.37 1.84 44.44
CA TYR A 15 -4.67 2.22 45.67
C TYR A 15 -3.74 3.42 45.46
N LEU A 16 -2.98 3.46 44.36
CA LEU A 16 -2.11 4.60 44.02
C LEU A 16 -2.91 5.87 43.72
N ASP A 17 -4.06 5.72 43.07
CA ASP A 17 -4.98 6.83 42.76
C ASP A 17 -5.78 7.33 43.98
N GLY A 18 -5.67 6.64 45.13
CA GLY A 18 -6.39 6.99 46.36
C GLY A 18 -7.91 6.74 46.29
N THR A 19 -8.38 5.97 45.32
CA THR A 19 -9.81 5.74 45.06
C THR A 19 -10.39 4.55 45.83
N LEU A 20 -9.55 3.79 46.55
CA LEU A 20 -9.99 2.66 47.37
C LEU A 20 -10.52 3.10 48.74
N THR A 21 -11.68 2.57 49.12
CA THR A 21 -12.28 2.75 50.44
C THR A 21 -12.73 1.44 51.08
N GLY A 22 -12.75 1.38 52.41
CA GLY A 22 -13.32 0.27 53.18
C GLY A 22 -12.51 -1.03 53.09
N GLU A 23 -13.20 -2.15 52.92
CA GLU A 23 -12.64 -3.51 52.98
C GLU A 23 -11.52 -3.76 51.96
N LYS A 24 -11.61 -3.14 50.77
CA LYS A 24 -10.61 -3.31 49.70
C LYS A 24 -9.26 -2.69 50.04
N LEU A 25 -9.26 -1.57 50.77
CA LEU A 25 -8.04 -0.88 51.19
C LEU A 25 -7.28 -1.70 52.24
N GLU A 26 -7.98 -2.30 53.19
CA GLU A 26 -7.39 -3.18 54.20
C GLU A 26 -6.83 -4.47 53.56
N LYS A 27 -7.52 -5.05 52.56
CA LYS A 27 -7.01 -6.19 51.79
C LYS A 27 -5.69 -5.86 51.07
N VAL A 28 -5.59 -4.69 50.45
CA VAL A 28 -4.36 -4.26 49.76
C VAL A 28 -3.23 -3.98 50.76
N LYS A 29 -3.50 -3.33 51.90
CA LYS A 29 -2.49 -3.10 52.95
C LYS A 29 -1.95 -4.39 53.55
N ASN A 30 -2.83 -5.34 53.85
CA ASN A 30 -2.44 -6.65 54.36
C ASN A 30 -1.64 -7.45 53.33
N GLY A 31 -2.05 -7.38 52.05
CA GLY A 31 -1.30 -7.97 50.93
C GLY A 31 0.10 -7.37 50.76
N LEU A 32 0.23 -6.04 50.83
CA LEU A 32 1.51 -5.33 50.76
C LEU A 32 2.43 -5.64 51.95
N SER A 33 1.87 -5.93 53.13
CA SER A 33 2.64 -6.29 54.32
C SER A 33 3.16 -7.73 54.28
N THR A 34 2.47 -8.60 53.54
CA THR A 34 2.72 -10.05 53.54
C THR A 34 3.54 -10.51 52.33
N SER A 35 3.42 -9.80 51.19
CA SER A 35 4.04 -10.21 49.92
C SER A 35 5.05 -9.19 49.41
N GLU A 36 6.31 -9.62 49.30
CA GLU A 36 7.38 -8.86 48.66
C GLU A 36 7.11 -8.63 47.16
N GLU A 37 6.46 -9.58 46.49
CA GLU A 37 6.10 -9.47 45.07
C GLU A 37 5.11 -8.31 44.80
N LEU A 38 4.13 -8.10 45.69
CA LEU A 38 3.17 -7.00 45.58
C LEU A 38 3.83 -5.63 45.82
N ARG A 39 4.81 -5.57 46.74
CA ARG A 39 5.59 -4.35 46.99
C ARG A 39 6.43 -3.97 45.77
N ASN A 40 7.13 -4.94 45.18
CA ASN A 40 7.92 -4.71 43.97
C ASN A 40 7.04 -4.25 42.80
N ARG A 41 5.83 -4.81 42.65
CA ARG A 41 4.88 -4.35 41.63
C ARG A 41 4.41 -2.92 41.86
N LEU A 42 4.09 -2.57 43.10
CA LEU A 42 3.68 -1.22 43.48
C LEU A 42 4.79 -0.18 43.24
N GLU A 43 6.05 -0.52 43.51
CA GLU A 43 7.20 0.35 43.19
C GLU A 43 7.34 0.58 41.68
N VAL A 44 7.16 -0.46 40.86
CA VAL A 44 7.16 -0.32 39.39
C VAL A 44 6.04 0.62 38.93
N LEU A 45 4.83 0.48 39.48
CA LEU A 45 3.70 1.35 39.13
C LEU A 45 3.96 2.81 39.52
N LYS A 46 4.58 3.06 40.69
CA LYS A 46 5.00 4.41 41.10
C LYS A 46 6.02 5.03 40.15
N LEU A 47 7.01 4.25 39.69
CA LEU A 47 7.99 4.71 38.71
C LEU A 47 7.34 5.10 37.38
N ILE A 48 6.35 4.31 36.93
CA ILE A 48 5.59 4.63 35.71
C ILE A 48 4.79 5.93 35.90
N GLN A 49 4.07 6.06 37.01
CA GLN A 49 3.32 7.27 37.32
C GLN A 49 4.22 8.51 37.34
N GLN A 50 5.36 8.44 38.04
CA GLN A 50 6.33 9.52 38.08
C GLN A 50 6.87 9.87 36.68
N SER A 51 7.15 8.88 35.84
CA SER A 51 7.57 9.10 34.45
C SER A 51 6.48 9.74 33.58
N LEU A 52 5.21 9.47 33.86
CA LEU A 52 4.07 10.04 33.13
C LEU A 52 3.75 11.46 33.61
N GLU A 53 3.86 11.74 34.91
CA GLU A 53 3.69 13.09 35.48
C GLU A 53 4.70 14.10 34.93
N HIS A 54 5.92 13.66 34.62
CA HIS A 54 6.95 14.52 34.01
C HIS A 54 6.72 14.78 32.52
N ASN A 55 5.82 14.04 31.87
CA ASN A 55 5.40 14.35 30.51
C ASN A 55 4.32 15.43 30.58
N THR A 56 4.73 16.69 30.47
CA THR A 56 3.81 17.81 30.24
C THR A 56 2.92 17.44 29.06
N LEU A 57 1.61 17.32 29.31
CA LEU A 57 0.62 17.14 28.26
C LEU A 57 0.75 18.33 27.31
N LEU A 58 1.30 18.06 26.12
CA LEU A 58 1.42 19.04 25.06
C LEU A 58 0.00 19.42 24.67
N HIS A 59 -0.43 20.61 25.11
CA HIS A 59 -1.70 21.13 24.65
C HIS A 59 -1.63 21.30 23.13
N PRO A 60 -2.56 20.70 22.38
CA PRO A 60 -2.61 20.93 20.95
C PRO A 60 -2.80 22.43 20.73
N SER A 61 -2.12 22.99 19.71
CA SER A 61 -2.30 24.40 19.36
C SER A 61 -3.79 24.71 19.18
N ASN A 62 -4.22 25.94 19.49
CA ASN A 62 -5.63 26.36 19.42
C ASN A 62 -6.32 26.03 18.08
N ASN A 63 -5.55 25.88 17.00
CA ASN A 63 -6.04 25.59 15.65
C ASN A 63 -5.82 24.13 15.21
N PHE A 64 -5.42 23.23 16.11
CA PHE A 64 -5.13 21.83 15.77
C PHE A 64 -6.36 21.14 15.17
N THR A 65 -7.49 21.19 15.86
CA THR A 65 -8.74 20.56 15.39
C THR A 65 -9.17 21.14 14.06
N GLN A 66 -9.09 22.46 13.89
CA GLN A 66 -9.45 23.12 12.63
C GLN A 66 -8.49 22.73 11.49
N SER A 67 -7.19 22.60 11.78
CA SER A 67 -6.19 22.15 10.81
C SER A 67 -6.40 20.69 10.40
N VAL A 68 -6.70 19.80 11.35
CA VAL A 68 -6.97 18.38 11.08
C VAL A 68 -8.25 18.22 10.28
N MET A 69 -9.35 18.85 10.71
CA MET A 69 -10.64 18.78 10.00
C MET A 69 -10.55 19.37 8.59
N ARG A 70 -9.79 20.46 8.40
CA ARG A 70 -9.58 21.07 7.07
C ARG A 70 -8.80 20.18 6.10
N ASN A 71 -8.05 19.20 6.60
CA ASN A 71 -7.21 18.33 5.79
C ASN A 71 -7.74 16.88 5.73
N LEU A 72 -8.84 16.55 6.40
CA LEU A 72 -9.44 15.20 6.37
C LEU A 72 -9.80 14.78 4.94
N ASP A 73 -10.45 15.68 4.19
CA ASP A 73 -10.88 15.44 2.81
C ASP A 73 -9.78 15.68 1.78
N LYS A 74 -8.62 16.20 2.22
CA LYS A 74 -7.48 16.56 1.38
C LYS A 74 -6.42 15.47 1.33
N VAL A 75 -6.79 14.22 1.56
CA VAL A 75 -5.98 13.08 1.14
C VAL A 75 -6.48 12.61 -0.22
N PRO A 76 -6.24 13.33 -1.34
CA PRO A 76 -6.32 12.66 -2.61
C PRO A 76 -5.21 11.61 -2.60
N ALA A 77 -5.57 10.37 -2.89
CA ALA A 77 -4.63 9.31 -3.17
C ALA A 77 -3.50 9.90 -4.03
N SER A 78 -2.26 9.87 -3.53
CA SER A 78 -1.11 10.37 -4.25
C SER A 78 -1.05 9.64 -5.58
N SER A 79 -1.51 10.29 -6.65
CA SER A 79 -1.30 9.77 -7.98
C SER A 79 0.20 9.78 -8.20
N MET A 80 0.83 8.61 -8.10
CA MET A 80 2.29 8.43 -8.25
C MET A 80 2.85 8.97 -9.58
N LEU A 81 1.97 9.33 -10.53
CA LEU A 81 2.33 9.97 -11.79
C LEU A 81 1.98 11.46 -11.74
N THR A 82 3.01 12.30 -11.70
CA THR A 82 2.89 13.76 -11.91
C THR A 82 2.38 14.01 -13.34
N PRO A 83 1.42 14.93 -13.55
CA PRO A 83 0.81 15.16 -14.88
C PRO A 83 1.81 15.53 -15.98
N LYS A 84 2.94 16.17 -15.63
CA LYS A 84 4.03 16.44 -16.59
C LYS A 84 4.70 15.16 -17.11
N ASN A 85 5.00 14.22 -16.23
CA ASN A 85 5.64 12.95 -16.60
C ASN A 85 4.67 12.06 -17.38
N GLY A 86 3.38 12.09 -17.03
CA GLY A 86 2.36 11.39 -17.82
C GLY A 86 2.24 11.94 -19.25
N LEU A 87 2.44 13.24 -19.47
CA LEU A 87 2.30 13.87 -20.79
C LEU A 87 3.50 13.53 -21.69
N ILE A 88 4.71 13.49 -21.12
CA ILE A 88 5.92 13.00 -21.80
C ILE A 88 5.76 11.51 -22.18
N LEU A 89 5.23 10.70 -21.25
CA LEU A 89 4.96 9.28 -21.50
C LEU A 89 3.93 9.10 -22.63
N LEU A 90 2.82 9.87 -22.61
CA LEU A 90 1.81 9.87 -23.66
C LEU A 90 2.41 10.21 -25.03
N ALA A 91 3.23 11.27 -25.10
CA ALA A 91 3.90 11.67 -26.33
C ALA A 91 4.84 10.57 -26.86
N GLY A 92 5.62 9.94 -25.98
CA GLY A 92 6.49 8.82 -26.36
C GLY A 92 5.71 7.63 -26.90
N ILE A 93 4.59 7.28 -26.27
CA ILE A 93 3.72 6.18 -26.73
C ILE A 93 3.09 6.50 -28.09
N LEU A 94 2.66 7.75 -28.33
CA LEU A 94 2.13 8.18 -29.62
C LEU A 94 3.18 8.07 -30.75
N VAL A 95 4.42 8.51 -30.48
CA VAL A 95 5.52 8.39 -31.45
C VAL A 95 5.81 6.92 -31.73
N ALA A 96 5.91 6.08 -30.70
CA ALA A 96 6.14 4.64 -30.86
C ALA A 96 5.02 3.96 -31.66
N MET A 97 3.76 4.34 -31.44
CA MET A 97 2.63 3.85 -32.23
C MET A 97 2.71 4.29 -33.70
N GLY A 98 3.07 5.54 -33.97
CA GLY A 98 3.23 6.04 -35.34
C GLY A 98 4.31 5.27 -36.10
N ILE A 99 5.46 5.06 -35.46
CA ILE A 99 6.56 4.26 -36.03
C ILE A 99 6.10 2.81 -36.24
N GLY A 100 5.48 2.20 -35.23
CA GLY A 100 4.99 0.83 -35.30
C GLY A 100 3.97 0.61 -36.43
N ALA A 101 2.99 1.52 -36.55
CA ALA A 101 1.99 1.47 -37.61
C ALA A 101 2.62 1.64 -39.00
N SER A 102 3.57 2.57 -39.15
CA SER A 102 4.31 2.76 -40.39
C SER A 102 5.11 1.51 -40.79
N LEU A 103 5.79 0.87 -39.84
CA LEU A 103 6.53 -0.38 -40.09
C LEU A 103 5.61 -1.53 -40.51
N VAL A 104 4.41 -1.63 -39.92
CA VAL A 104 3.41 -2.62 -40.35
C VAL A 104 2.94 -2.37 -41.78
N ASP A 105 2.75 -1.12 -42.17
CA ASP A 105 2.30 -0.73 -43.50
C ASP A 105 3.37 -1.01 -44.58
N THR A 106 4.65 -0.80 -44.24
CA THR A 106 5.78 -1.15 -45.12
C THR A 106 5.96 -2.65 -45.35
N GLY A 107 5.21 -3.50 -44.63
CA GLY A 107 5.18 -4.94 -44.88
C GLY A 107 6.38 -5.72 -44.35
N ILE A 108 7.29 -5.08 -43.60
CA ILE A 108 8.49 -5.73 -43.01
C ILE A 108 8.12 -6.96 -42.16
N PHE A 109 6.96 -6.94 -41.50
CA PHE A 109 6.49 -8.04 -40.68
C PHE A 109 5.75 -9.15 -41.45
N ASN A 110 5.52 -8.99 -42.75
CA ASN A 110 4.93 -10.05 -43.59
C ASN A 110 5.96 -11.15 -43.92
N GLU A 111 7.25 -10.83 -43.88
CA GLU A 111 8.32 -11.82 -44.08
C GLU A 111 8.56 -12.68 -42.82
N LEU A 112 8.14 -12.19 -41.65
CA LEU A 112 8.14 -12.91 -40.38
C LEU A 112 6.94 -13.86 -40.24
N ASN A 113 6.42 -14.38 -41.36
CA ASN A 113 5.41 -15.43 -41.35
C ASN A 113 6.13 -16.77 -41.43
N GLY A 114 6.01 -17.61 -40.39
CA GLY A 114 6.66 -18.91 -40.35
C GLY A 114 5.83 -19.96 -39.61
N MET A 115 6.31 -21.19 -39.65
CA MET A 115 5.82 -22.27 -38.80
C MET A 115 6.77 -22.39 -37.60
N LEU A 116 6.22 -22.32 -36.38
CA LEU A 116 6.99 -22.62 -35.19
C LEU A 116 7.14 -24.15 -35.10
N SER A 117 8.15 -24.70 -35.78
CA SER A 117 8.44 -26.13 -35.70
C SER A 117 9.21 -26.42 -34.42
N LEU A 118 8.49 -26.98 -33.46
CA LEU A 118 9.07 -27.52 -32.24
C LEU A 118 9.78 -28.82 -32.61
N ASN A 119 11.10 -28.74 -32.83
CA ASN A 119 11.90 -29.91 -33.18
C ASN A 119 11.72 -31.02 -32.13
N PRO A 120 11.47 -32.27 -32.55
CA PRO A 120 11.31 -33.37 -31.62
C PRO A 120 12.62 -33.55 -30.85
N VAL A 121 12.53 -33.44 -29.53
CA VAL A 121 13.66 -33.69 -28.63
C VAL A 121 13.93 -35.19 -28.62
N LYS A 122 15.12 -35.60 -29.07
CA LYS A 122 15.55 -37.00 -28.99
C LYS A 122 15.86 -37.32 -27.52
N LEU A 123 14.99 -38.09 -26.88
CA LEU A 123 15.24 -38.65 -25.55
C LEU A 123 16.28 -39.79 -25.64
N PRO A 124 17.14 -39.99 -24.63
CA PRO A 124 18.22 -41.00 -24.65
C PRO A 124 17.76 -42.46 -24.81
N THR A 125 16.46 -42.73 -24.66
CA THR A 125 15.86 -44.07 -24.64
C THR A 125 15.38 -44.57 -26.01
N GLY A 126 15.66 -43.86 -27.11
CA GLY A 126 15.33 -44.31 -28.46
C GLY A 126 13.84 -44.26 -28.83
N ILE A 127 12.99 -43.72 -27.95
CA ILE A 127 11.56 -43.52 -28.22
C ILE A 127 11.39 -42.11 -28.81
N THR A 128 10.95 -42.04 -30.07
CA THR A 128 10.58 -40.78 -30.73
C THR A 128 9.21 -40.31 -30.24
N THR A 129 9.16 -39.17 -29.56
CA THR A 129 7.88 -38.51 -29.23
C THR A 129 7.18 -38.04 -30.51
N PRO A 130 5.84 -38.06 -30.57
CA PRO A 130 5.09 -37.56 -31.71
C PRO A 130 5.44 -36.08 -31.95
N ALA A 131 5.65 -35.72 -33.23
CA ALA A 131 5.89 -34.34 -33.62
C ALA A 131 4.69 -33.48 -33.20
N LEU A 132 4.97 -32.43 -32.43
CA LEU A 132 3.94 -31.47 -32.02
C LEU A 132 3.42 -30.74 -33.26
N PRO A 133 2.11 -30.43 -33.31
CA PRO A 133 1.52 -29.74 -34.46
C PRO A 133 2.17 -28.38 -34.67
N ASN A 134 2.52 -28.08 -35.93
CA ASN A 134 3.06 -26.79 -36.31
C ASN A 134 1.99 -25.70 -36.10
N ILE A 135 2.29 -24.71 -35.27
CA ILE A 135 1.43 -23.55 -35.06
C ILE A 135 1.84 -22.48 -36.09
N PRO A 136 0.94 -22.06 -37.01
CA PRO A 136 1.23 -20.96 -37.91
C PRO A 136 1.33 -19.67 -37.09
N PHE A 137 2.45 -18.94 -37.21
CA PHE A 137 2.60 -17.64 -36.57
C PHE A 137 2.67 -16.53 -37.62
N SER A 138 1.98 -15.43 -37.34
CA SER A 138 2.05 -14.23 -38.17
C SER A 138 2.66 -13.09 -37.38
N GLY A 139 3.85 -12.63 -37.81
CA GLY A 139 4.51 -11.46 -37.23
C GLY A 139 3.61 -10.23 -37.24
N LYS A 140 2.84 -10.03 -38.31
CA LYS A 140 1.84 -8.95 -38.42
C LYS A 140 0.79 -9.01 -37.31
N LEU A 141 0.28 -10.20 -36.97
CA LEU A 141 -0.73 -10.37 -35.92
C LEU A 141 -0.16 -10.04 -34.53
N ILE A 142 1.08 -10.45 -34.27
CA ILE A 142 1.79 -10.14 -33.01
C ILE A 142 1.98 -8.64 -32.87
N VAL A 143 2.51 -7.97 -33.90
CA VAL A 143 2.75 -6.53 -33.86
C VAL A 143 1.44 -5.75 -33.74
N ASN A 144 0.40 -6.14 -34.48
CA ASN A 144 -0.92 -5.51 -34.35
C ASN A 144 -1.50 -5.68 -32.94
N SER A 145 -1.29 -6.82 -32.29
CA SER A 145 -1.70 -7.04 -30.90
C SER A 145 -0.95 -6.11 -29.94
N ILE A 146 0.35 -5.93 -30.14
CA ILE A 146 1.17 -5.00 -29.34
C ILE A 146 0.71 -3.55 -29.55
N ILE A 147 0.44 -3.14 -30.79
CA ILE A 147 -0.07 -1.80 -31.11
C ILE A 147 -1.44 -1.59 -30.43
N ALA A 148 -2.35 -2.56 -30.52
CA ALA A 148 -3.66 -2.48 -29.87
C ALA A 148 -3.54 -2.33 -28.33
N LEU A 149 -2.61 -3.06 -27.71
CA LEU A 149 -2.36 -2.94 -26.27
C LEU A 149 -1.77 -1.57 -25.89
N ASN A 150 -0.82 -1.05 -26.68
CA ASN A 150 -0.27 0.29 -26.51
C ASN A 150 -1.33 1.39 -26.72
N MET A 151 -2.27 1.19 -27.64
CA MET A 151 -3.42 2.07 -27.84
C MET A 151 -4.31 2.12 -26.58
N GLY A 152 -4.59 0.97 -25.98
CA GLY A 152 -5.33 0.88 -24.72
C GLY A 152 -4.62 1.61 -23.55
N LEU A 153 -3.31 1.43 -23.42
CA LEU A 153 -2.49 2.15 -22.45
C LEU A 153 -2.49 3.67 -22.72
N ALA A 154 -2.40 4.09 -23.97
CA ALA A 154 -2.47 5.50 -24.35
C ALA A 154 -3.80 6.13 -23.94
N PHE A 155 -4.92 5.44 -24.14
CA PHE A 155 -6.24 5.90 -23.69
C PHE A 155 -6.33 6.04 -22.17
N LEU A 156 -5.82 5.04 -21.43
CA LEU A 156 -5.81 5.09 -19.97
C LEU A 156 -4.97 6.26 -19.45
N LEU A 157 -3.79 6.47 -20.06
CA LEU A 157 -2.91 7.59 -19.73
C LEU A 157 -3.52 8.93 -20.12
N LEU A 158 -4.21 9.01 -21.25
CA LEU A 158 -4.92 10.22 -21.69
C LEU A 158 -5.99 10.62 -20.66
N ASP A 159 -6.80 9.66 -20.20
CA ASP A 159 -7.82 9.93 -19.19
C ASP A 159 -7.19 10.44 -17.89
N ARG A 160 -6.17 9.74 -17.40
CA ARG A 160 -5.57 10.05 -16.12
C ARG A 160 -4.72 11.34 -16.15
N THR A 161 -4.06 11.62 -17.26
CA THR A 161 -3.07 12.70 -17.38
C THR A 161 -3.65 13.97 -17.97
N VAL A 162 -4.62 13.88 -18.88
CA VAL A 162 -5.20 15.03 -19.58
C VAL A 162 -6.63 15.29 -19.11
N LEU A 163 -7.52 14.29 -19.22
CA LEU A 163 -8.95 14.50 -18.95
C LEU A 163 -9.20 14.86 -17.48
N LYS A 164 -8.74 14.03 -16.53
CA LYS A 164 -8.94 14.28 -15.09
C LYS A 164 -8.45 15.67 -14.62
N PRO A 165 -7.20 16.10 -14.88
CA PRO A 165 -6.77 17.43 -14.44
C PRO A 165 -7.48 18.56 -15.19
N PHE A 166 -7.84 18.38 -16.46
CA PHE A 166 -8.62 19.37 -17.20
C PHE A 166 -10.01 19.59 -16.59
N PHE A 167 -10.74 18.51 -16.30
CA PHE A 167 -12.05 18.60 -15.64
C PHE A 167 -11.96 19.11 -14.21
N ASN A 168 -10.97 18.67 -13.42
CA ASN A 168 -10.75 19.17 -12.06
C ASN A 168 -10.39 20.66 -12.02
N ARG A 169 -9.71 21.18 -13.04
CA ARG A 169 -9.41 22.61 -13.14
C ARG A 169 -10.66 23.42 -13.45
N ARG A 170 -11.57 22.87 -14.27
CA ARG A 170 -12.83 23.52 -14.63
C ARG A 170 -13.85 23.51 -13.49
N SER A 171 -13.96 22.42 -12.73
CA SER A 171 -14.89 22.33 -11.59
C SER A 171 -14.53 23.31 -10.46
N ARG A 172 -13.26 23.65 -10.30
CA ARG A 172 -12.79 24.65 -9.31
C ARG A 172 -13.04 26.11 -9.70
N MET A 173 -13.38 26.40 -10.96
CA MET A 173 -13.67 27.78 -11.42
C MET A 173 -15.17 28.14 -11.31
N GLN A 174 -16.03 27.19 -10.96
CA GLN A 174 -17.48 27.40 -10.82
C GLN A 174 -17.94 27.65 -9.37
N PHE A 175 -17.00 27.95 -8.46
CA PHE A 175 -17.27 28.37 -7.08
C PHE A 175 -16.50 29.64 -6.74
#